data_AF-A0A1Q8FRH9-F1
#
_entry.id   AF-A0A1Q8FRH9-F1
#
_cell.length_a   1.000
_cell.length_b   1.000
_cell.length_c   1.000
_cell.angle_alpha   90.00
_cell.angle_beta   90.00
_cell.angle_gamma   90.00
#
_symmetry.space_group_name_H-M   'P 1'
#
loop_
_entity.id
_entity.type
_entity.pdbx_description
1 polymer ?
#
loop_
_entity_poly.entity_id
_entity_poly.type
_entity_poly.pdbx_seq_one_letter_code
_entity_poly.pdbx_strand_id
1 'polypeptide(L)'
;MIPSKSRIGPNITRLVALVGALGLTALIAWAVQTGDFGAAGAWLTSHPWGLVTLGDLYFGFLIAAFFIAGIERDWRWRLFWILPLPLIGNVWAGLWLCLRAGRVRDALRSRTDRDTN
;
A
#
# COMPACT_ATOMS: atom_id res chain seq x y z
N MET A 1 -14.39 -3.81 -36.26
CA MET A 1 -14.42 -4.42 -34.92
C MET A 1 -13.83 -3.43 -33.93
N ILE A 2 -14.67 -2.68 -33.21
CA ILE A 2 -14.24 -1.64 -32.26
C ILE A 2 -13.95 -2.35 -30.93
N PRO A 3 -12.75 -2.23 -30.33
CA PRO A 3 -12.50 -2.85 -29.03
C PRO A 3 -13.45 -2.22 -28.01
N SER A 4 -14.26 -3.06 -27.36
CA SER A 4 -15.16 -2.61 -26.31
C SER A 4 -14.32 -2.01 -25.19
N LYS A 5 -14.55 -0.72 -24.92
CA LYS A 5 -13.99 0.00 -23.80
C LYS A 5 -14.47 -0.73 -22.54
N SER A 6 -13.64 -1.64 -22.03
CA SER A 6 -13.93 -2.47 -20.86
C SER A 6 -14.40 -1.56 -19.74
N ARG A 7 -15.64 -1.74 -19.28
CA ARG A 7 -16.30 -0.97 -18.22
C ARG A 7 -15.32 -0.68 -17.08
N ILE A 8 -14.78 0.53 -17.04
CA ILE A 8 -14.10 1.08 -15.86
C ILE A 8 -15.22 1.56 -14.91
N GLY A 9 -15.98 0.61 -14.37
CA GLY A 9 -16.67 0.88 -13.11
C GLY A 9 -15.62 0.99 -12.00
N PRO A 10 -15.83 1.83 -10.96
CA PRO A 10 -14.86 1.97 -9.90
C PRO A 10 -14.66 0.63 -9.20
N ASN A 11 -13.47 0.05 -9.35
CA ASN A 11 -13.05 -1.12 -8.56
C ASN A 11 -12.93 -0.63 -7.11
N ILE A 12 -13.75 -1.17 -6.20
CA ILE A 12 -13.77 -0.76 -4.78
C ILE A 12 -12.39 -0.82 -4.15
N THR A 13 -11.58 -1.83 -4.48
CA THR A 13 -10.18 -1.96 -4.03
C THR A 13 -9.35 -0.75 -4.46
N ARG A 14 -9.53 -0.31 -5.71
CA ARG A 14 -8.85 0.86 -6.27
C ARG A 14 -9.29 2.14 -5.57
N LEU A 15 -10.60 2.28 -5.33
CA LEU A 15 -11.16 3.47 -4.67
C LEU A 15 -10.64 3.59 -3.24
N VAL A 16 -10.72 2.51 -2.46
CA VAL A 16 -10.22 2.47 -1.08
C VAL A 16 -8.72 2.78 -1.04
N ALA A 17 -7.93 2.15 -1.91
CA ALA A 17 -6.49 2.41 -1.99
C ALA A 17 -6.18 3.87 -2.34
N LEU A 18 -6.92 4.45 -3.29
CA LEU A 18 -6.75 5.85 -3.69
C LEU A 18 -7.10 6.82 -2.57
N VAL A 19 -8.27 6.64 -1.93
CA VAL A 19 -8.72 7.50 -0.84
C VAL A 19 -7.76 7.39 0.35
N GLY A 20 -7.33 6.18 0.71
CA GLY A 20 -6.35 5.96 1.77
C GLY A 20 -4.99 6.63 1.48
N ALA A 21 -4.47 6.46 0.26
CA ALA A 21 -3.19 7.08 -0.14
C ALA A 21 -3.27 8.61 -0.14
N LEU A 22 -4.35 9.20 -0.67
CA LEU A 22 -4.55 10.65 -0.68
C LEU A 22 -4.77 11.21 0.73
N GLY A 23 -5.57 10.53 1.55
CA GLY A 23 -5.80 10.92 2.93
C GLY A 23 -4.51 10.93 3.74
N LEU A 24 -3.68 9.88 3.63
CA LEU A 24 -2.39 9.83 4.30
C LEU A 24 -1.42 10.90 3.76
N THR A 25 -1.41 11.13 2.44
CA THR A 25 -0.59 12.19 1.85
C THR A 25 -0.97 13.57 2.42
N ALA A 26 -2.27 13.84 2.58
CA ALA A 26 -2.75 15.09 3.18
C ALA A 26 -2.34 15.21 4.65
N LEU A 27 -2.43 14.12 5.43
CA LEU A 27 -1.98 14.10 6.82
C LEU A 27 -0.47 14.33 6.95
N ILE A 28 0.34 13.73 6.07
CA ILE A 28 1.79 13.95 6.03
C ILE A 28 2.09 15.42 5.70
N ALA A 29 1.43 15.98 4.68
CA ALA A 29 1.60 17.38 4.30
C ALA A 29 1.25 18.33 5.45
N TRP A 30 0.18 18.06 6.18
CA TRP A 30 -0.20 18.82 7.37
C TRP A 30 0.84 18.69 8.50
N ALA A 31 1.29 17.46 8.79
CA ALA A 31 2.25 17.18 9.85
C ALA A 31 3.62 17.81 9.59
N VAL A 32 4.10 17.82 8.34
CA VAL A 32 5.36 18.47 7.94
C VAL A 32 5.31 19.98 8.12
N GLN A 33 4.13 20.60 7.93
CA GLN A 33 3.96 22.05 8.07
C GLN A 33 3.76 22.49 9.53
N THR A 34 3.19 21.63 10.37
CA THR A 34 2.73 22.01 11.71
C THR A 34 3.58 21.41 12.83
N GLY A 35 4.21 20.27 12.57
CA GLY A 35 4.93 19.49 13.58
C GLY A 35 6.44 19.69 13.57
N ASP A 36 7.06 19.40 14.71
CA ASP A 36 8.51 19.24 14.82
C ASP A 36 8.89 17.78 14.54
N PHE A 37 9.47 17.54 13.37
CA PHE A 37 9.88 16.21 12.95
C PHE A 37 10.96 15.60 13.86
N GLY A 38 11.87 16.42 14.38
CA GLY A 38 12.94 15.97 15.27
C GLY A 38 12.40 15.52 16.63
N ALA A 39 11.52 16.33 17.22
CA ALA A 39 10.86 15.99 18.47
C ALA A 39 9.98 14.73 18.35
N ALA A 40 9.23 14.60 17.24
CA ALA A 40 8.43 13.41 16.96
C ALA A 40 9.28 12.14 16.82
N GLY A 41 10.42 12.23 16.11
CA GLY A 41 11.38 11.13 15.98
C GLY A 41 12.04 10.74 17.30
N ALA A 42 12.39 11.73 18.13
CA ALA A 42 12.93 11.48 19.46
C ALA A 42 11.90 10.75 20.34
N TRP A 43 10.63 11.17 20.30
CA TRP A 43 9.57 10.50 21.04
C TRP A 43 9.36 9.04 20.58
N LEU A 44 9.31 8.81 19.26
CA LEU A 44 9.16 7.48 18.67
C LEU A 44 10.26 6.50 19.09
N THR A 45 11.49 7.00 19.24
CA THR A 45 12.67 6.16 19.55
C THR A 45 12.96 6.00 21.04
N SER A 46 12.38 6.85 21.90
CA SER A 46 12.63 6.85 23.35
C SER A 46 11.47 6.33 24.21
N HIS A 47 10.27 6.18 23.63
CA HIS A 47 9.08 5.73 24.37
C HIS A 47 8.64 4.33 23.94
N PRO A 48 8.17 3.46 24.86
CA PRO A 48 7.73 2.09 24.52
C PRO A 48 6.64 2.05 23.44
N TRP A 49 5.62 2.91 23.55
CA TRP A 49 4.58 3.03 22.52
C TRP A 49 5.09 3.59 21.20
N GLY A 50 6.14 4.41 21.24
CA GLY A 50 6.84 4.87 20.04
C GLY A 50 7.50 3.71 19.30
N LEU A 51 8.20 2.83 20.02
CA LEU A 51 8.80 1.62 19.46
C LEU A 51 7.75 0.64 18.94
N VAL A 52 6.61 0.50 19.63
CA VAL A 52 5.48 -0.31 19.15
C VAL A 52 4.92 0.28 17.84
N THR A 53 4.80 1.60 17.73
CA THR A 53 4.33 2.27 16.51
C THR A 53 5.30 2.05 15.34
N LEU A 54 6.62 2.15 15.58
CA LEU A 54 7.62 1.79 14.59
C LEU A 54 7.53 0.31 14.22
N GLY A 55 7.41 -0.58 15.20
CA GLY A 55 7.23 -2.01 14.98
C GLY A 55 6.03 -2.29 14.09
N ASP A 56 4.85 -1.79 14.45
CA ASP A 56 3.60 -1.94 13.69
C ASP A 56 3.77 -1.49 12.23
N LEU A 57 4.37 -0.31 12.03
CA LEU A 57 4.62 0.24 10.70
C LEU A 57 5.54 -0.65 9.85
N TYR A 58 6.70 -1.04 10.39
CA TYR A 58 7.70 -1.80 9.64
C TYR A 58 7.31 -3.27 9.44
N PHE A 59 6.64 -3.89 10.40
CA PHE A 59 6.03 -5.21 10.19
C PHE A 59 4.90 -5.13 9.15
N GLY A 60 4.11 -4.06 9.16
CA GLY A 60 3.14 -3.76 8.11
C GLY A 60 3.78 -3.69 6.72
N PHE A 61 4.93 -3.01 6.59
CA PHE A 61 5.68 -2.98 5.33
C PHE A 61 6.20 -4.34 4.89
N LEU A 62 6.68 -5.16 5.83
CA LEU A 62 7.13 -6.52 5.53
C LEU A 62 5.98 -7.37 4.99
N ILE A 63 4.81 -7.30 5.63
CA ILE A 63 3.60 -7.99 5.16
C ILE A 63 3.22 -7.49 3.77
N ALA A 64 3.17 -6.16 3.55
CA ALA A 64 2.88 -5.58 2.25
C ALA A 64 3.89 -6.04 1.18
N ALA A 65 5.17 -6.14 1.52
CA ALA A 65 6.21 -6.63 0.61
C ALA A 65 5.95 -8.08 0.18
N PHE A 66 5.49 -8.96 1.09
CA PHE A 66 5.08 -10.32 0.73
C PHE A 66 3.88 -10.35 -0.22
N PHE A 67 2.88 -9.49 0.00
CA PHE A 67 1.74 -9.37 -0.92
C PHE A 67 2.15 -8.86 -2.31
N ILE A 68 2.97 -7.81 -2.36
CA ILE A 68 3.54 -7.28 -3.60
C ILE A 68 4.31 -8.38 -4.32
N ALA A 69 5.13 -9.13 -3.58
CA ALA A 69 5.87 -10.24 -4.14
C ALA A 69 4.92 -11.29 -4.74
N GLY A 70 3.89 -11.72 -4.03
CA GLY A 70 2.93 -12.71 -4.53
C GLY A 70 2.16 -12.29 -5.79
N ILE A 71 1.99 -10.98 -6.02
CA ILE A 71 1.21 -10.44 -7.15
C ILE A 71 2.08 -10.03 -8.34
N GLU A 72 3.28 -9.49 -8.11
CA GLU A 72 4.18 -9.09 -9.19
C GLU A 72 4.93 -10.30 -9.76
N ARG A 73 4.74 -10.55 -11.07
CA ARG A 73 5.35 -11.67 -11.78
C ARG A 73 6.81 -11.41 -12.17
N ASP A 74 7.17 -10.15 -12.42
CA ASP A 74 8.52 -9.75 -12.80
C ASP A 74 9.29 -9.26 -11.56
N TRP A 75 10.49 -9.79 -11.37
CA TRP A 75 11.35 -9.47 -10.24
C TRP A 75 11.74 -7.99 -10.19
N ARG A 76 11.91 -7.33 -11.34
CA ARG A 76 12.24 -5.89 -11.42
C ARG A 76 11.13 -5.04 -10.85
N TRP A 77 9.89 -5.33 -11.26
CA TRP A 77 8.70 -4.64 -10.75
C TRP A 77 8.47 -4.95 -9.27
N ARG A 78 8.73 -6.19 -8.85
CA ARG A 78 8.70 -6.55 -7.43
C ARG A 78 9.66 -5.68 -6.60
N LEU A 79 10.94 -5.58 -6.98
CA LEU A 79 11.88 -4.71 -6.25
C LEU A 79 11.48 -3.24 -6.31
N PHE A 80 11.03 -2.75 -7.47
CA PHE A 80 10.59 -1.37 -7.62
C PHE A 80 9.50 -0.98 -6.61
N TRP A 81 8.57 -1.89 -6.33
CA TRP A 81 7.49 -1.63 -5.36
C TRP A 81 7.89 -1.90 -3.91
N ILE A 82 8.78 -2.85 -3.65
CA ILE A 82 9.18 -3.22 -2.29
C ILE A 82 10.23 -2.27 -1.72
N LEU A 83 11.28 -1.95 -2.49
CA LEU A 83 12.43 -1.18 -1.99
C LEU A 83 12.06 0.19 -1.40
N PRO A 84 11.11 0.96 -1.98
CA PRO A 84 10.76 2.26 -1.42
C PRO A 84 9.85 2.21 -0.19
N LEU A 85 9.29 1.04 0.18
CA LEU A 85 8.33 0.95 1.29
C LEU A 85 8.88 1.49 2.63
N PRO A 86 10.11 1.16 3.07
CA PRO A 86 10.62 1.66 4.35
C PRO A 86 10.77 3.19 4.40
N LEU A 87 10.83 3.86 3.24
CA LEU A 87 11.10 5.29 3.13
C LEU A 87 9.83 6.11 2.83
N ILE A 88 9.03 5.65 1.87
CA ILE A 88 7.81 6.35 1.41
C ILE A 88 6.58 5.86 2.20
N GLY A 89 6.63 4.64 2.70
CA GLY A 89 5.59 4.05 3.53
C GLY A 89 4.29 3.75 2.81
N ASN A 90 3.18 3.85 3.55
CA ASN A 90 1.88 3.37 3.11
C ASN A 90 1.28 4.14 1.92
N VAL A 91 1.77 5.36 1.61
CA VAL A 91 1.39 6.07 0.38
C VAL A 91 1.84 5.28 -0.85
N TRP A 92 3.05 4.71 -0.82
CA TRP A 92 3.58 3.90 -1.92
C TRP A 92 2.86 2.56 -2.05
N ALA A 93 2.58 1.91 -0.91
CA ALA A 93 1.79 0.67 -0.88
C ALA A 93 0.36 0.90 -1.41
N GLY A 94 -0.27 2.02 -1.04
CA GLY A 94 -1.59 2.42 -1.54
C GLY A 94 -1.59 2.72 -3.03
N LEU A 95 -0.56 3.40 -3.55
CA LEU A 95 -0.37 3.63 -4.98
C LEU A 95 -0.23 2.31 -5.74
N TRP A 96 0.62 1.40 -5.25
CA TRP A 96 0.76 0.07 -5.82
C TRP A 96 -0.58 -0.66 -5.90
N LEU A 97 -1.32 -0.71 -4.77
CA LEU A 97 -2.61 -1.39 -4.71
C LEU A 97 -3.63 -0.76 -5.66
N CYS A 98 -3.65 0.57 -5.77
CA CYS A 98 -4.50 1.29 -6.71
C CYS A 98 -4.20 0.90 -8.17
N LEU A 99 -2.92 0.81 -8.54
CA LEU A 99 -2.49 0.45 -9.89
C LEU A 99 -2.65 -1.05 -10.19
N ARG A 100 -2.61 -1.91 -9.16
CA ARG A 100 -2.73 -3.37 -9.29
C ARG A 100 -4.08 -3.94 -8.89
N ALA A 101 -5.05 -3.10 -8.55
CA ALA A 101 -6.38 -3.49 -8.09
C ALA A 101 -7.08 -4.51 -8.99
N GLY A 102 -6.85 -4.45 -10.32
CA GLY A 102 -7.36 -5.45 -11.26
C GLY A 102 -6.75 -6.84 -11.00
N ARG A 103 -5.42 -6.93 -10.95
CA ARG A 103 -4.71 -8.19 -10.72
C ARG A 103 -5.02 -8.79 -9.35
N VAL A 104 -5.13 -7.95 -8.32
CA VAL A 104 -5.50 -8.39 -6.97
C VAL A 104 -6.90 -8.99 -6.95
N ARG A 105 -7.87 -8.31 -7.57
CA ARG A 105 -9.24 -8.82 -7.70
C ARG A 105 -9.28 -10.16 -8.44
N ASP A 106 -8.56 -10.27 -9.55
CA ASP A 106 -8.55 -11.49 -10.36
C ASP A 106 -7.88 -12.65 -9.59
N ALA A 107 -6.81 -12.37 -8.82
CA ALA A 107 -6.17 -13.34 -7.94
C ALA A 107 -7.12 -13.84 -6.83
N LEU A 108 -7.93 -12.95 -6.23
CA LEU A 108 -8.93 -13.33 -5.23
C LEU A 108 -10.05 -14.20 -5.83
N ARG A 109 -10.56 -13.83 -7.02
CA ARG A 109 -11.62 -14.59 -7.71
C ARG A 109 -11.19 -16.02 -8.07
N SER A 110 -9.96 -16.18 -8.58
CA SER A 110 -9.41 -17.50 -8.95
C SER A 110 -9.25 -18.49 -7.79
N ARG A 111 -9.34 -18.02 -6.54
CA ARG A 111 -9.35 -18.89 -5.36
C ARG A 111 -10.76 -19.35 -5.03
N THR A 112 -11.73 -18.44 -5.04
CA THR A 112 -13.14 -18.76 -4.81
C THR A 112 -13.64 -19.85 -5.77
N ASP A 113 -13.31 -19.76 -7.06
CA ASP A 113 -13.76 -20.74 -8.06
C ASP A 113 -13.17 -22.16 -7.85
N ARG A 114 -12.03 -22.28 -7.15
CA ARG A 114 -11.41 -23.57 -6.79
C ARG A 114 -12.04 -24.21 -5.56
N ASP A 115 -12.62 -23.42 -4.66
CA ASP A 115 -13.20 -23.94 -3.42
C ASP A 115 -14.65 -24.43 -3.61
N THR A 116 -15.27 -24.10 -4.76
CA THR A 116 -16.66 -24.46 -5.10
C THR A 116 -16.79 -25.66 -6.06
N ASN A 117 -15.68 -26.29 -6.44
CA ASN A 117 -15.61 -27.40 -7.42
C ASN A 117 -14.93 -28.61 -6.78
#